data_AF-A0A7Y7SRA5-F1
#
_entry.id   AF-A0A7Y7SRA5-F1
#
_cell.length_a   1.000
_cell.length_b   1.000
_cell.length_c   1.000
_cell.angle_alpha   90.00
_cell.angle_beta   90.00
_cell.angle_gamma   90.00
#
_symmetry.space_group_name_H-M   'P 1'
#
loop_
_entity.id
_entity.type
_entity.pdbx_description
1 polymer ?
#
loop_
_entity_poly.entity_id
_entity_poly.type
_entity_poly.pdbx_seq_one_letter_code
_entity_poly.pdbx_strand_id
1 'polypeptide(L)'
;MTKYQGYEVADGTHKTSIDNEWKPVVAKKKAVRGITLTIGVFFDGTGNNRENTASRLLKFNECSAPIQGVSQKDAESCEDFLKAINKDGFSNGSYRGYFSNIHWLNLLYKPDQFLTGDQSLAQIKTYVSGIGTASGKSDSIPGMGTGSSLLDVFEGVVTKTDEAMEGITNAIMEFMEFNTTPDFCIAEINFDVFGFSRGAAAARHFSNRVMEQDPAVEKAITAGLRGEYYDGKKSGQVRFLGLFDTVAAIGGIKNFFDINGRDNPGVKLELRPSVAKKVFQISALNEYRYNFSLNSIKGMWPELGLPGAHSDIGGGYNPVGSPLQESDNLFLTCPEFEIVSDDTKEVETRVYRNAENAMQKLLSNPTLKYLLAHGKITARTRSVGVLNSNQRRSGIIQKQVGAAVLFERNAVPNDWAKVSLRVMLDAAKDAGVIFAPLDPDNPDTTLPAELIPLSDKAIAQGKAVRLGQSPQEFTSEELLLIGKYMHCSSHWNIESDRNLWVDPKSGEIFINRFAAKEDKAFVFPNMPNKNWMRSIWYMDDQQRINNLAVKKSA
;
A
#
# COMPACT_ATOMS: atom_id res chain seq x y z
N MET A 1 9.17 36.46 -30.17
CA MET A 1 8.92 37.21 -28.93
C MET A 1 8.59 36.19 -27.85
N THR A 2 9.20 36.27 -26.66
CA THR A 2 8.82 35.42 -25.54
C THR A 2 7.41 35.80 -25.07
N LYS A 3 6.56 34.81 -24.74
CA LYS A 3 5.20 35.05 -24.25
C LYS A 3 5.18 35.78 -22.91
N TYR A 4 6.25 35.64 -22.12
CA TYR A 4 6.40 36.22 -20.79
C TYR A 4 7.48 37.31 -20.80
N GLN A 5 7.27 38.34 -19.97
CA GLN A 5 8.21 39.44 -19.74
C GLN A 5 8.35 39.68 -18.24
N GLY A 6 9.60 39.80 -17.78
CA GLY A 6 9.96 40.30 -16.46
C GLY A 6 10.51 41.71 -16.54
N TYR A 7 11.09 42.18 -15.44
CA TYR A 7 11.64 43.52 -15.31
C TYR A 7 13.06 43.46 -14.74
N GLU A 8 14.01 44.09 -15.43
CA GLU A 8 15.35 44.35 -14.93
C GLU A 8 15.32 45.67 -14.15
N VAL A 9 15.42 45.57 -12.83
CA VAL A 9 15.31 46.69 -11.88
C VAL A 9 16.70 47.01 -11.35
N ALA A 10 17.17 48.25 -11.57
CA ALA A 10 18.46 48.71 -11.07
C ALA A 10 18.40 49.21 -9.61
N ASP A 11 17.25 49.74 -9.17
CA ASP A 11 17.08 50.30 -7.83
C ASP A 11 15.68 49.98 -7.24
N GLY A 12 15.60 48.82 -6.59
CA GLY A 12 14.38 48.29 -5.95
C GLY A 12 14.20 48.66 -4.48
N THR A 13 14.97 49.60 -3.93
CA THR A 13 14.91 49.95 -2.49
C THR A 13 14.30 51.34 -2.24
N HIS A 14 13.58 51.51 -1.13
CA HIS A 14 13.03 52.80 -0.72
C HIS A 14 13.02 52.92 0.81
N LYS A 15 13.28 54.12 1.33
CA LYS A 15 13.15 54.42 2.77
C LYS A 15 11.75 54.94 3.03
N THR A 16 11.08 54.39 4.03
CA THR A 16 9.72 54.78 4.42
C THR A 16 9.74 55.69 5.65
N SER A 17 8.95 56.77 5.63
CA SER A 17 8.75 57.70 6.75
C SER A 17 7.26 58.04 6.89
N ILE A 18 6.92 58.96 7.80
CA ILE A 18 5.57 59.52 7.95
C ILE A 18 5.05 60.21 6.68
N ASP A 19 5.94 60.53 5.74
CA ASP A 19 5.62 61.24 4.51
C ASP A 19 4.90 60.35 3.49
N ASN A 20 4.89 59.02 3.70
CA ASN A 20 4.16 58.03 2.91
C ASN A 20 4.38 58.17 1.39
N GLU A 21 5.62 58.46 1.00
CA GLU A 21 5.99 58.67 -0.40
C GLU A 21 5.97 57.37 -1.21
N TRP A 22 5.65 57.49 -2.49
CA TRP A 22 5.65 56.40 -3.45
C TRP A 22 6.83 56.60 -4.41
N LYS A 23 7.92 55.84 -4.21
CA LYS A 23 9.04 55.87 -5.14
C LYS A 23 8.67 55.19 -6.47
N PRO A 24 8.83 55.86 -7.62
CA PRO A 24 8.67 55.21 -8.92
C PRO A 24 9.78 54.18 -9.15
N VAL A 25 9.40 52.96 -9.57
CA VAL A 25 10.34 51.92 -9.99
C VAL A 25 10.46 51.97 -11.52
N VAL A 26 11.61 52.45 -12.02
CA VAL A 26 11.92 52.44 -13.46
C VAL A 26 12.67 51.16 -13.78
N ALA A 27 12.10 50.33 -14.66
CA ALA A 27 12.66 49.03 -14.98
C ALA A 27 12.63 48.76 -16.49
N LYS A 28 13.63 48.04 -16.99
CA LYS A 28 13.70 47.62 -18.39
C LYS A 28 12.96 46.31 -18.56
N LYS A 29 12.10 46.23 -19.58
CA LYS A 29 11.43 44.96 -19.91
C LYS A 29 12.47 43.92 -20.31
N LYS A 30 12.46 42.78 -19.64
CA LYS A 30 13.33 41.63 -19.90
C LYS A 30 12.48 40.46 -20.39
N ALA A 31 12.82 39.89 -21.53
CA ALA A 31 12.22 38.64 -21.97
C ALA A 31 12.53 37.54 -20.93
N VAL A 32 11.51 36.83 -20.45
CA VAL A 32 11.69 35.67 -19.57
C VAL A 32 11.12 34.43 -20.25
N ARG A 33 11.79 33.30 -20.03
CA ARG A 33 11.35 32.01 -20.58
C ARG A 33 10.15 31.48 -19.81
N GLY A 34 9.28 30.74 -20.50
CA GLY A 34 8.20 30.00 -19.85
C GLY A 34 8.67 28.59 -19.53
N ILE A 35 8.57 28.18 -18.27
CA ILE A 35 8.92 26.82 -17.86
C ILE A 35 7.70 26.02 -17.45
N THR A 36 7.69 24.73 -17.75
CA THR A 36 6.71 23.81 -17.17
C THR A 36 7.31 23.17 -15.93
N LEU A 37 6.71 23.42 -14.77
CA LEU A 37 7.12 22.79 -13.51
C LEU A 37 6.27 21.54 -13.28
N THR A 38 6.89 20.37 -13.12
CA THR A 38 6.19 19.12 -12.80
C THR A 38 6.53 18.63 -11.41
N ILE A 39 5.52 18.43 -10.57
CA ILE A 39 5.68 18.02 -9.17
C ILE A 39 5.32 16.53 -9.06
N GLY A 40 6.31 15.70 -8.74
CA GLY A 40 6.12 14.30 -8.40
C GLY A 40 5.53 14.17 -6.99
N VAL A 41 4.35 13.57 -6.86
CA VAL A 41 3.68 13.35 -5.56
C VAL A 41 3.60 11.85 -5.30
N PHE A 42 4.28 11.38 -4.27
CA PHE A 42 4.48 9.95 -4.00
C PHE A 42 3.77 9.52 -2.73
N PHE A 43 2.63 8.83 -2.85
CA PHE A 43 1.82 8.32 -1.73
C PHE A 43 2.16 6.85 -1.41
N ASP A 44 2.86 6.60 -0.31
CA ASP A 44 3.26 5.24 0.05
C ASP A 44 2.11 4.38 0.60
N GLY A 45 2.30 3.06 0.60
CA GLY A 45 1.39 2.09 1.20
C GLY A 45 1.38 2.13 2.72
N THR A 46 0.34 1.58 3.34
CA THR A 46 0.17 1.61 4.80
C THR A 46 1.29 0.89 5.54
N GLY A 47 1.74 1.48 6.64
CA GLY A 47 2.84 0.94 7.44
C GLY A 47 4.22 1.23 6.84
N ASN A 48 4.29 1.66 5.58
CA ASN A 48 5.53 2.11 4.97
C ASN A 48 5.82 3.57 5.31
N ASN A 49 6.92 3.75 6.01
CA ASN A 49 7.55 5.03 6.25
C ASN A 49 9.05 4.87 6.00
N ARG A 50 9.58 5.69 5.08
CA ARG A 50 11.00 5.68 4.71
C ARG A 50 11.93 5.83 5.92
N GLU A 51 11.67 6.80 6.80
CA GLU A 51 12.53 7.10 7.95
C GLU A 51 12.48 5.99 8.99
N ASN A 52 11.27 5.45 9.24
CA ASN A 52 11.10 4.36 10.19
C ASN A 52 11.78 3.09 9.66
N THR A 53 11.62 2.77 8.37
CA THR A 53 12.26 1.60 7.73
C THR A 53 13.78 1.69 7.75
N ALA A 54 14.37 2.85 7.39
CA ALA A 54 15.82 3.06 7.42
C ALA A 54 16.41 3.04 8.85
N SER A 55 15.72 3.66 9.82
CA SER A 55 16.17 3.66 11.22
C SER A 55 16.08 2.30 11.88
N ARG A 56 15.17 1.42 11.43
CA ARG A 56 14.99 0.05 11.95
C ARG A 56 16.13 -0.86 11.51
N LEU A 57 16.52 -0.84 10.22
CA LEU A 57 17.66 -1.62 9.71
C LEU A 57 18.97 -1.35 10.47
N LEU A 58 19.10 -0.14 11.04
CA LEU A 58 20.24 0.28 11.85
C LEU A 58 20.14 -0.11 13.34
N LYS A 59 18.94 -0.44 13.85
CA LYS A 59 18.66 -0.67 15.29
C LYS A 59 18.44 -2.15 15.67
N PHE A 60 18.50 -3.09 14.72
CA PHE A 60 18.20 -4.51 14.94
C PHE A 60 19.23 -5.31 15.75
N ASN A 61 20.22 -4.66 16.38
CA ASN A 61 21.26 -5.35 17.15
C ASN A 61 20.89 -5.69 18.60
N GLU A 62 19.79 -5.17 19.14
CA GLU A 62 19.45 -5.38 20.55
C GLU A 62 17.93 -5.40 20.76
N CYS A 63 17.42 -6.49 21.37
CA CYS A 63 16.19 -6.60 22.18
C CYS A 63 15.15 -7.66 21.73
N SER A 64 14.84 -8.57 22.65
CA SER A 64 13.79 -9.57 22.61
C SER A 64 13.21 -9.83 24.01
N ALA A 65 11.94 -10.28 24.08
CA ALA A 65 11.19 -10.95 25.19
C ALA A 65 9.95 -10.16 25.73
N PRO A 66 9.08 -10.74 26.61
CA PRO A 66 8.17 -11.88 26.36
C PRO A 66 6.71 -11.73 26.92
N ILE A 67 5.77 -12.48 26.29
CA ILE A 67 4.64 -13.35 26.75
C ILE A 67 3.76 -12.99 27.98
N GLN A 68 2.40 -13.15 27.88
CA GLN A 68 1.52 -14.02 28.73
C GLN A 68 -0.01 -13.79 28.61
N GLY A 69 -0.81 -14.87 28.71
CA GLY A 69 -2.17 -14.89 29.33
C GLY A 69 -3.38 -15.06 28.40
N VAL A 70 -4.39 -15.87 28.80
CA VAL A 70 -5.26 -16.86 28.07
C VAL A 70 -6.81 -16.72 28.40
N SER A 71 -7.65 -17.39 27.59
CA SER A 71 -9.06 -17.68 27.18
C SER A 71 -10.16 -16.64 26.81
N GLN A 72 -10.52 -16.36 25.54
CA GLN A 72 -9.56 -16.32 24.48
C GLN A 72 -9.31 -17.74 23.84
N LYS A 73 -10.17 -18.77 24.10
CA LYS A 73 -9.93 -20.26 24.00
C LYS A 73 -9.71 -20.97 22.65
N ASP A 74 -10.61 -20.89 21.66
CA ASP A 74 -10.37 -21.53 20.33
C ASP A 74 -9.40 -20.68 19.50
N ALA A 75 -9.55 -19.36 19.61
CA ALA A 75 -8.64 -18.39 19.02
C ALA A 75 -7.23 -18.43 19.65
N GLU A 76 -7.11 -18.74 20.94
CA GLU A 76 -5.88 -19.14 21.60
C GLU A 76 -5.41 -20.46 21.10
N SER A 77 -6.31 -21.41 20.96
CA SER A 77 -5.89 -22.72 20.51
C SER A 77 -5.25 -22.56 19.13
N CYS A 78 -5.74 -21.62 18.29
CA CYS A 78 -5.05 -21.14 17.09
C CYS A 78 -3.73 -20.41 17.38
N GLU A 79 -3.70 -19.43 18.30
CA GLU A 79 -2.49 -18.65 18.64
C GLU A 79 -1.37 -19.52 19.22
N ASP A 80 -1.70 -20.40 20.16
CA ASP A 80 -0.84 -21.41 20.78
C ASP A 80 -0.43 -22.50 19.78
N PHE A 81 -1.33 -22.91 18.88
CA PHE A 81 -0.97 -23.84 17.81
C PHE A 81 0.03 -23.19 16.86
N LEU A 82 -0.20 -21.93 16.47
CA LEU A 82 0.73 -21.15 15.66
C LEU A 82 2.07 -20.97 16.38
N LYS A 83 2.08 -20.58 17.65
CA LYS A 83 3.32 -20.42 18.46
C LYS A 83 4.07 -21.74 18.67
N ALA A 84 3.35 -22.85 18.82
CA ALA A 84 3.96 -24.17 18.97
C ALA A 84 4.67 -24.62 17.68
N ILE A 85 4.16 -24.21 16.51
CA ILE A 85 4.81 -24.42 15.20
C ILE A 85 5.95 -23.41 15.01
N ASN A 86 5.71 -22.14 15.31
CA ASN A 86 6.64 -21.02 15.11
C ASN A 86 7.47 -20.72 16.37
N LYS A 87 8.12 -21.74 16.97
CA LYS A 87 8.92 -21.54 18.21
C LYS A 87 9.98 -20.43 18.12
N ASP A 88 10.41 -20.07 16.90
CA ASP A 88 11.39 -19.03 16.61
C ASP A 88 10.84 -17.87 15.74
N GLY A 89 9.51 -17.82 15.53
CA GLY A 89 8.87 -16.82 14.67
C GLY A 89 8.55 -15.53 15.43
N PHE A 90 9.18 -14.42 15.05
CA PHE A 90 8.91 -13.12 15.63
C PHE A 90 7.51 -12.59 15.20
N SER A 91 6.78 -11.87 16.07
CA SER A 91 5.42 -11.36 15.80
C SER A 91 5.32 -10.36 14.63
N ASN A 92 4.44 -10.60 13.65
CA ASN A 92 4.22 -9.76 12.46
C ASN A 92 3.42 -8.48 12.75
N GLY A 93 3.98 -7.57 13.55
CA GLY A 93 3.47 -6.19 13.60
C GLY A 93 3.73 -5.46 12.28
N SER A 94 2.88 -4.50 11.94
CA SER A 94 3.05 -3.53 10.82
C SER A 94 4.38 -2.76 10.83
N TYR A 95 5.16 -2.89 11.90
CA TYR A 95 6.44 -2.25 12.19
C TYR A 95 7.65 -2.88 11.43
N ARG A 96 7.47 -3.85 10.53
CA ARG A 96 8.55 -4.68 9.96
C ARG A 96 8.65 -4.77 8.42
N GLY A 97 7.85 -4.00 7.68
CA GLY A 97 7.93 -3.98 6.22
C GLY A 97 9.25 -3.39 5.68
N TYR A 98 9.58 -3.72 4.43
CA TYR A 98 10.71 -3.18 3.69
C TYR A 98 10.32 -1.97 2.83
N PHE A 99 11.24 -1.41 2.03
CA PHE A 99 10.91 -0.32 1.12
C PHE A 99 9.93 -0.73 0.02
N SER A 100 8.97 0.14 -0.28
CA SER A 100 8.02 -0.03 -1.38
C SER A 100 8.60 0.49 -2.71
N ASN A 101 7.91 0.18 -3.80
CA ASN A 101 8.19 0.77 -5.10
C ASN A 101 7.88 2.27 -5.16
N ILE A 102 7.03 2.81 -4.28
CA ILE A 102 6.84 4.26 -4.17
C ILE A 102 8.10 4.93 -3.62
N HIS A 103 8.74 4.31 -2.63
CA HIS A 103 10.04 4.76 -2.14
C HIS A 103 11.10 4.76 -3.26
N TRP A 104 11.22 3.66 -4.01
CA TRP A 104 12.19 3.56 -5.10
C TRP A 104 11.90 4.53 -6.25
N LEU A 105 10.65 4.69 -6.66
CA LEU A 105 10.26 5.68 -7.66
C LEU A 105 10.59 7.10 -7.20
N ASN A 106 10.29 7.44 -5.94
CA ASN A 106 10.65 8.74 -5.39
C ASN A 106 12.16 8.97 -5.37
N LEU A 107 12.97 7.95 -5.04
CA LEU A 107 14.43 8.06 -5.11
C LEU A 107 14.91 8.31 -6.55
N LEU A 108 14.40 7.55 -7.50
CA LEU A 108 14.80 7.62 -8.91
C LEU A 108 14.27 8.86 -9.62
N TYR A 109 13.18 9.47 -9.17
CA TYR A 109 12.63 10.68 -9.78
C TYR A 109 13.66 11.81 -9.68
N LYS A 110 14.09 12.40 -10.80
CA LYS A 110 15.30 13.25 -10.87
C LYS A 110 14.98 14.74 -10.60
N PRO A 111 15.05 15.27 -9.37
CA PRO A 111 14.67 16.66 -9.13
C PRO A 111 15.63 17.65 -9.80
N ASP A 112 15.09 18.75 -10.30
CA ASP A 112 15.81 19.94 -10.72
C ASP A 112 15.81 20.93 -9.54
N GLN A 113 16.97 21.10 -8.91
CA GLN A 113 17.13 22.12 -7.85
C GLN A 113 17.33 23.52 -8.45
N PHE A 114 18.17 23.63 -9.49
CA PHE A 114 18.47 24.87 -10.19
C PHE A 114 18.29 24.69 -11.70
N LEU A 115 17.75 25.72 -12.37
CA LEU A 115 17.56 25.68 -13.82
C LEU A 115 18.71 26.36 -14.57
N THR A 116 19.35 25.63 -15.50
CA THR A 116 20.29 26.22 -16.47
C THR A 116 19.54 27.13 -17.43
N GLY A 117 20.20 28.12 -18.04
CA GLY A 117 19.54 29.22 -18.78
C GLY A 117 18.67 28.83 -19.98
N ASP A 118 18.77 27.60 -20.49
CA ASP A 118 18.01 27.07 -21.63
C ASP A 118 16.90 26.08 -21.24
N GLN A 119 16.88 25.59 -20.00
CA GLN A 119 15.93 24.59 -19.53
C GLN A 119 14.49 25.11 -19.50
N SER A 120 13.57 24.47 -20.24
CA SER A 120 12.14 24.83 -20.28
C SER A 120 11.23 23.89 -19.49
N LEU A 121 11.79 22.80 -18.96
CA LEU A 121 11.09 21.78 -18.19
C LEU A 121 11.81 21.60 -16.85
N ALA A 122 11.08 21.72 -15.76
CA ALA A 122 11.58 21.47 -14.42
C ALA A 122 10.77 20.33 -13.79
N GLN A 123 11.40 19.49 -12.99
CA GLN A 123 10.70 18.56 -12.13
C GLN A 123 11.18 18.64 -10.68
N ILE A 124 10.25 18.58 -9.74
CA ILE A 124 10.54 18.49 -8.30
C ILE A 124 9.68 17.39 -7.71
N LYS A 125 9.92 17.01 -6.45
CA LYS A 125 9.21 15.87 -5.84
C LYS A 125 8.89 16.10 -4.38
N THR A 126 7.83 15.46 -3.94
CA THR A 126 7.43 15.36 -2.54
C THR A 126 6.94 13.95 -2.24
N TYR A 127 7.20 13.48 -1.02
CA TYR A 127 6.87 12.13 -0.59
C TYR A 127 5.95 12.19 0.62
N VAL A 128 4.85 11.45 0.54
CA VAL A 128 3.81 11.36 1.55
C VAL A 128 3.86 9.94 2.13
N SER A 129 4.06 9.86 3.44
CA SER A 129 4.15 8.59 4.16
C SER A 129 2.84 7.80 4.10
N GLY A 130 2.94 6.50 4.30
CA GLY A 130 1.78 5.61 4.34
C GLY A 130 0.78 5.97 5.43
N ILE A 131 -0.51 5.79 5.14
CA ILE A 131 -1.58 5.85 6.16
C ILE A 131 -1.21 4.92 7.32
N GLY A 132 -1.44 5.37 8.56
CA GLY A 132 -1.10 4.62 9.78
C GLY A 132 0.37 4.75 10.22
N THR A 133 1.14 5.68 9.64
CA THR A 133 2.50 6.01 10.08
C THR A 133 2.67 7.52 10.31
N ALA A 134 3.56 7.89 11.24
CA ALA A 134 3.99 9.27 11.43
C ALA A 134 5.53 9.35 11.38
N SER A 135 6.08 10.35 10.67
CA SER A 135 7.53 10.55 10.53
C SER A 135 8.22 10.77 11.88
N GLY A 136 9.34 10.08 12.10
CA GLY A 136 10.14 10.18 13.33
C GLY A 136 9.48 9.70 14.63
N LYS A 137 8.27 9.13 14.58
CA LYS A 137 7.55 8.60 15.75
C LYS A 137 7.33 7.10 15.61
N SER A 138 7.33 6.38 16.74
CA SER A 138 6.76 5.03 16.76
C SER A 138 5.34 5.12 16.23
N ASP A 139 5.01 4.30 15.23
CA ASP A 139 3.62 4.17 14.75
C ASP A 139 2.72 4.06 15.98
N SER A 140 1.66 4.86 16.00
CA SER A 140 0.85 5.17 17.18
C SER A 140 0.67 3.95 18.06
N ILE A 141 1.52 3.78 19.08
CA ILE A 141 1.14 2.99 20.25
C ILE A 141 -0.12 3.71 20.71
N PRO A 142 -1.27 3.02 20.86
CA PRO A 142 -2.46 3.65 21.41
C PRO A 142 -2.10 4.12 22.83
N GLY A 143 -1.62 5.36 22.91
CA GLY A 143 -1.31 6.05 24.13
C GLY A 143 -2.63 6.43 24.78
N MET A 144 -2.69 6.24 26.10
CA MET A 144 -3.83 6.59 26.94
C MET A 144 -4.36 8.00 26.62
N GLY A 145 -5.42 8.07 25.82
CA GLY A 145 -6.03 9.35 25.46
C GLY A 145 -6.72 9.34 24.10
N THR A 146 -8.02 9.06 24.13
CA THR A 146 -9.01 9.38 23.09
C THR A 146 -9.05 8.48 21.85
N GLY A 147 -10.26 8.07 21.43
CA GLY A 147 -10.53 7.28 20.22
C GLY A 147 -10.30 8.03 18.90
N SER A 148 -9.47 9.07 18.90
CA SER A 148 -9.09 9.93 17.78
C SER A 148 -8.03 9.28 16.87
N SER A 149 -7.02 8.61 17.45
CA SER A 149 -5.95 7.92 16.68
C SER A 149 -6.48 6.87 15.70
N LEU A 150 -7.61 6.20 16.02
CA LEU A 150 -8.27 5.26 15.12
C LEU A 150 -9.10 5.97 14.04
N LEU A 151 -9.76 7.09 14.37
CA LEU A 151 -10.48 7.92 13.39
C LEU A 151 -9.53 8.53 12.35
N ASP A 152 -8.33 8.95 12.75
CA ASP A 152 -7.29 9.46 11.85
C ASP A 152 -6.79 8.39 10.85
N VAL A 153 -6.85 7.11 11.21
CA VAL A 153 -6.58 5.99 10.30
C VAL A 153 -7.73 5.79 9.29
N PHE A 154 -8.98 6.07 9.70
CA PHE A 154 -10.17 5.95 8.84
C PHE A 154 -10.35 7.14 7.89
N GLU A 155 -10.03 8.37 8.31
CA GLU A 155 -9.97 9.54 7.42
C GLU A 155 -8.66 9.63 6.61
N GLY A 156 -7.74 8.68 6.83
CA GLY A 156 -6.35 8.74 6.41
C GLY A 156 -6.11 9.02 4.93
N VAL A 157 -7.03 8.66 4.02
CA VAL A 157 -6.87 8.98 2.59
C VAL A 157 -7.01 10.48 2.36
N VAL A 158 -8.01 11.14 2.95
CA VAL A 158 -8.22 12.59 2.84
C VAL A 158 -7.09 13.31 3.56
N THR A 159 -6.77 12.90 4.78
CA THR A 159 -5.67 13.47 5.58
C THR A 159 -4.34 13.40 4.85
N LYS A 160 -4.00 12.27 4.20
CA LYS A 160 -2.77 12.17 3.39
C LYS A 160 -2.79 13.07 2.18
N THR A 161 -3.95 13.32 1.56
CA THR A 161 -4.01 14.34 0.51
C THR A 161 -3.79 15.75 1.04
N ASP A 162 -4.15 16.06 2.29
CA ASP A 162 -3.85 17.35 2.90
C ASP A 162 -2.36 17.47 3.27
N GLU A 163 -1.73 16.40 3.80
CA GLU A 163 -0.27 16.34 3.97
C GLU A 163 0.47 16.56 2.64
N ALA A 164 -0.08 16.07 1.53
CA ALA A 164 0.48 16.32 0.20
C ALA A 164 0.49 17.82 -0.16
N MET A 165 -0.48 18.60 0.30
CA MET A 165 -0.53 20.04 0.05
C MET A 165 0.61 20.78 0.76
N GLU A 166 0.92 20.39 2.00
CA GLU A 166 2.08 20.90 2.72
C GLU A 166 3.38 20.50 2.02
N GLY A 167 3.49 19.24 1.60
CA GLY A 167 4.62 18.74 0.84
C GLY A 167 4.84 19.45 -0.50
N ILE A 168 3.77 19.78 -1.22
CA ILE A 168 3.80 20.57 -2.46
C ILE A 168 4.28 22.00 -2.18
N THR A 169 3.72 22.63 -1.14
CA THR A 169 4.10 23.99 -0.73
C THR A 169 5.61 24.06 -0.47
N ASN A 170 6.12 23.16 0.37
CA ASN A 170 7.54 23.11 0.75
C ASN A 170 8.45 22.84 -0.45
N ALA A 171 8.08 21.90 -1.33
CA ALA A 171 8.89 21.58 -2.51
C ALA A 171 8.98 22.75 -3.49
N ILE A 172 7.88 23.50 -3.69
CA ILE A 172 7.89 24.70 -4.53
C ILE A 172 8.72 25.80 -3.86
N MET A 173 8.58 26.01 -2.54
CA MET A 173 9.39 27.00 -1.81
C MET A 173 10.88 26.72 -1.96
N GLU A 174 11.31 25.48 -1.74
CA GLU A 174 12.71 25.07 -1.88
C GLU A 174 13.20 25.32 -3.31
N PHE A 175 12.43 24.94 -4.32
CA PHE A 175 12.74 25.22 -5.72
C PHE A 175 12.93 26.72 -6.01
N MET A 176 12.03 27.57 -5.50
CA MET A 176 12.13 29.01 -5.68
C MET A 176 13.30 29.62 -4.90
N GLU A 177 13.66 29.06 -3.74
CA GLU A 177 14.84 29.47 -2.96
C GLU A 177 16.15 29.15 -3.67
N PHE A 178 16.23 28.04 -4.42
CA PHE A 178 17.38 27.76 -5.27
C PHE A 178 17.45 28.68 -6.51
N ASN A 179 16.33 29.31 -6.90
CA ASN A 179 16.21 30.16 -8.09
C ASN A 179 15.84 31.62 -7.71
N THR A 180 16.65 32.25 -6.85
CA THR A 180 16.37 33.56 -6.21
C THR A 180 16.19 34.76 -7.13
N THR A 181 16.69 34.72 -8.36
CA THR A 181 16.51 35.77 -9.38
C THR A 181 16.02 35.14 -10.68
N PRO A 182 14.76 34.65 -10.71
CA PRO A 182 14.30 33.83 -11.80
C PRO A 182 14.30 34.64 -13.11
N ASP A 183 14.97 34.11 -14.12
CA ASP A 183 14.89 34.59 -15.50
C ASP A 183 13.77 33.90 -16.28
N PHE A 184 12.85 33.27 -15.56
CA PHE A 184 11.75 32.48 -16.05
C PHE A 184 10.44 32.83 -15.37
N CYS A 185 9.35 32.47 -16.02
CA CYS A 185 8.00 32.42 -15.46
C CYS A 185 7.51 30.97 -15.54
N ILE A 186 6.81 30.51 -14.51
CA ILE A 186 6.16 29.19 -14.56
C ILE A 186 4.95 29.30 -15.50
N ALA A 187 5.05 28.65 -16.65
CA ALA A 187 4.07 28.67 -17.72
C ALA A 187 2.98 27.59 -17.56
N GLU A 188 3.25 26.57 -16.74
CA GLU A 188 2.32 25.50 -16.40
C GLU A 188 2.82 24.73 -15.17
N ILE A 189 1.89 24.28 -14.31
CA ILE A 189 2.17 23.31 -13.24
C ILE A 189 1.50 21.97 -13.57
N ASN A 190 2.32 20.93 -13.65
CA ASN A 190 1.91 19.55 -13.83
C ASN A 190 2.16 18.72 -12.56
N PHE A 191 1.43 17.62 -12.42
CA PHE A 191 1.66 16.62 -11.38
C PHE A 191 1.93 15.25 -11.98
N ASP A 192 2.93 14.55 -11.48
CA ASP A 192 3.07 13.10 -11.64
C ASP A 192 2.76 12.44 -10.30
N VAL A 193 1.64 11.73 -10.23
CA VAL A 193 1.12 11.22 -8.97
C VAL A 193 1.30 9.72 -8.95
N PHE A 194 1.94 9.21 -7.91
CA PHE A 194 2.17 7.79 -7.72
C PHE A 194 1.56 7.34 -6.40
N GLY A 195 0.99 6.14 -6.37
CA GLY A 195 0.54 5.58 -5.10
C GLY A 195 0.49 4.06 -5.06
N PHE A 196 0.69 3.49 -3.88
CA PHE A 196 0.56 2.06 -3.62
C PHE A 196 -0.53 1.78 -2.58
N SER A 197 -1.38 0.77 -2.81
CA SER A 197 -2.39 0.32 -1.84
C SER A 197 -3.38 1.44 -1.50
N ARG A 198 -3.49 1.83 -0.23
CA ARG A 198 -4.24 3.01 0.21
C ARG A 198 -3.59 4.33 -0.22
N GLY A 199 -2.28 4.37 -0.40
CA GLY A 199 -1.60 5.48 -1.07
C GLY A 199 -2.06 5.63 -2.52
N ALA A 200 -2.40 4.54 -3.22
CA ALA A 200 -3.01 4.60 -4.55
C ALA A 200 -4.43 5.17 -4.49
N ALA A 201 -5.20 4.90 -3.43
CA ALA A 201 -6.49 5.53 -3.19
C ALA A 201 -6.35 7.05 -2.96
N ALA A 202 -5.34 7.47 -2.19
CA ALA A 202 -4.98 8.87 -2.01
C ALA A 202 -4.52 9.53 -3.31
N ALA A 203 -3.72 8.85 -4.13
CA ALA A 203 -3.30 9.32 -5.45
C ALA A 203 -4.50 9.56 -6.39
N ARG A 204 -5.47 8.65 -6.40
CA ARG A 204 -6.73 8.81 -7.16
C ARG A 204 -7.57 9.98 -6.63
N HIS A 205 -7.66 10.11 -5.31
CA HIS A 205 -8.40 11.20 -4.68
C HIS A 205 -7.77 12.56 -4.95
N PHE A 206 -6.45 12.68 -4.77
CA PHE A 206 -5.67 13.87 -5.09
C PHE A 206 -5.83 14.27 -6.57
N SER A 207 -5.76 13.29 -7.48
CA SER A 207 -5.95 13.56 -8.91
C SER A 207 -7.35 14.08 -9.23
N ASN A 208 -8.38 13.61 -8.53
CA ASN A 208 -9.73 14.19 -8.62
C ASN A 208 -9.79 15.62 -8.08
N ARG A 209 -9.15 15.92 -6.94
CA ARG A 209 -9.06 17.28 -6.39
C ARG A 209 -8.39 18.24 -7.37
N VAL A 210 -7.31 17.81 -8.03
CA VAL A 210 -6.64 18.57 -9.11
C VAL A 210 -7.58 18.76 -10.31
N MET A 211 -8.25 17.71 -10.77
CA MET A 211 -9.20 17.79 -11.88
C MET A 211 -10.35 18.77 -11.60
N GLU A 212 -10.84 18.80 -10.36
CA GLU A 212 -11.93 19.67 -9.89
C GLU A 212 -11.48 21.10 -9.54
N GLN A 213 -10.18 21.39 -9.66
CA GLN A 213 -9.58 22.68 -9.29
C GLN A 213 -9.83 23.06 -7.83
N ASP A 214 -9.58 22.10 -6.94
CA ASP A 214 -9.71 22.30 -5.49
C ASP A 214 -8.90 23.54 -5.01
N PRO A 215 -9.55 24.50 -4.34
CA PRO A 215 -8.88 25.69 -3.80
C PRO A 215 -7.73 25.40 -2.83
N ALA A 216 -7.74 24.25 -2.14
CA ALA A 216 -6.65 23.86 -1.26
C ALA A 216 -5.35 23.61 -2.04
N VAL A 217 -5.45 23.01 -3.23
CA VAL A 217 -4.31 22.81 -4.14
C VAL A 217 -3.82 24.16 -4.69
N GLU A 218 -4.73 25.05 -5.08
CA GLU A 218 -4.39 26.42 -5.52
C GLU A 218 -3.65 27.18 -4.41
N LYS A 219 -4.14 27.08 -3.17
CA LYS A 219 -3.54 27.72 -2.01
C LYS A 219 -2.13 27.17 -1.73
N ALA A 220 -1.93 25.87 -1.82
CA ALA A 220 -0.63 25.24 -1.65
C ALA A 220 0.39 25.73 -2.68
N ILE A 221 0.00 25.76 -3.96
CA ILE A 221 0.82 26.29 -5.05
C ILE A 221 1.16 27.76 -4.81
N THR A 222 0.15 28.59 -4.51
CA THR A 222 0.31 30.04 -4.31
C THR A 222 1.22 30.36 -3.12
N ALA A 223 1.05 29.61 -2.01
CA ALA A 223 1.91 29.72 -0.84
C ALA A 223 3.35 29.32 -1.19
N GLY A 224 3.52 28.24 -1.96
CA GLY A 224 4.80 27.76 -2.43
C GLY A 224 5.56 28.78 -3.27
N LEU A 225 4.84 29.42 -4.18
CA LEU A 225 5.34 30.47 -5.06
C LEU A 225 5.53 31.83 -4.37
N ARG A 226 5.12 31.98 -3.10
CA ARG A 226 5.13 33.25 -2.35
C ARG A 226 4.44 34.39 -3.11
N GLY A 227 3.37 34.06 -3.84
CA GLY A 227 2.60 35.02 -4.64
C GLY A 227 3.19 35.34 -6.03
N GLU A 228 4.28 34.68 -6.45
CA GLU A 228 4.78 34.77 -7.82
C GLU A 228 3.74 34.27 -8.83
N TYR A 229 3.72 34.92 -10.00
CA TYR A 229 2.78 34.57 -11.06
C TYR A 229 3.17 33.26 -11.74
N TYR A 230 2.16 32.43 -12.00
CA TYR A 230 2.27 31.36 -12.97
C TYR A 230 1.07 31.36 -13.92
N ASP A 231 1.33 30.98 -15.16
CA ASP A 231 0.32 30.81 -16.20
C ASP A 231 -0.17 29.36 -16.19
N GLY A 232 -1.47 29.14 -16.38
CA GLY A 232 -2.07 27.81 -16.36
C GLY A 232 -3.25 27.64 -15.41
N LYS A 233 -3.62 26.38 -15.15
CA LYS A 233 -4.72 26.02 -14.26
C LYS A 233 -4.34 26.30 -12.80
N LYS A 234 -5.26 26.92 -12.05
CA LYS A 234 -5.11 27.34 -10.65
C LYS A 234 -4.70 26.23 -9.68
N SER A 235 -5.09 24.99 -9.98
CA SER A 235 -4.70 23.82 -9.18
C SER A 235 -3.81 22.86 -9.97
N GLY A 236 -3.16 23.34 -11.03
CA GLY A 236 -2.36 22.53 -11.96
C GLY A 236 -3.18 21.50 -12.73
N GLN A 237 -2.48 20.50 -13.28
CA GLN A 237 -3.08 19.34 -13.95
C GLN A 237 -2.22 18.08 -13.78
N VAL A 238 -2.82 16.90 -13.84
CA VAL A 238 -2.08 15.64 -13.72
C VAL A 238 -1.56 15.19 -15.10
N ARG A 239 -0.24 15.02 -15.22
CA ARG A 239 0.41 14.44 -16.40
C ARG A 239 0.35 12.92 -16.35
N PHE A 240 0.84 12.31 -15.27
CA PHE A 240 0.83 10.86 -15.10
C PHE A 240 0.24 10.46 -13.75
N LEU A 241 -0.59 9.42 -13.74
CA LEU A 241 -1.09 8.77 -12.53
C LEU A 241 -0.68 7.29 -12.53
N GLY A 242 0.33 6.94 -11.73
CA GLY A 242 0.88 5.59 -11.61
C GLY A 242 0.40 4.89 -10.34
N LEU A 243 -0.39 3.83 -10.48
CA LEU A 243 -1.02 3.14 -9.36
C LEU A 243 -0.47 1.72 -9.20
N PHE A 244 -0.12 1.35 -7.97
CA PHE A 244 0.10 -0.04 -7.58
C PHE A 244 -1.07 -0.50 -6.73
N ASP A 245 -1.82 -1.45 -7.27
CA ASP A 245 -2.80 -2.28 -6.59
C ASP A 245 -3.72 -1.52 -5.61
N THR A 246 -4.60 -0.68 -6.15
CA THR A 246 -5.43 0.20 -5.31
C THR A 246 -6.34 -0.59 -4.37
N VAL A 247 -6.18 -0.34 -3.08
CA VAL A 247 -7.05 -0.82 -2.02
C VAL A 247 -7.57 0.39 -1.26
N ALA A 248 -8.87 0.66 -1.35
CA ALA A 248 -9.47 1.82 -0.71
C ALA A 248 -9.65 1.61 0.80
N ALA A 249 -10.27 0.49 1.15
CA ALA A 249 -10.41 -0.06 2.50
C ALA A 249 -10.47 1.01 3.60
N ILE A 250 -11.50 1.87 3.52
CA ILE A 250 -11.87 2.79 4.60
C ILE A 250 -12.90 2.07 5.44
N GLY A 251 -12.47 1.57 6.60
CA GLY A 251 -13.40 0.97 7.55
C GLY A 251 -14.38 2.02 8.08
N GLY A 252 -15.63 1.61 8.26
CA GLY A 252 -16.59 2.40 9.02
C GLY A 252 -16.47 2.07 10.50
N ILE A 253 -16.75 3.04 11.37
CA ILE A 253 -16.84 2.88 12.85
C ILE A 253 -17.81 1.74 13.23
N LYS A 254 -18.74 1.38 12.35
CA LYS A 254 -19.69 0.28 12.55
C LYS A 254 -19.09 -1.12 12.38
N ASN A 255 -18.06 -1.31 11.54
CA ASN A 255 -17.38 -2.59 11.31
C ASN A 255 -15.85 -2.39 11.19
N PHE A 256 -15.15 -2.22 12.31
CA PHE A 256 -13.71 -1.87 12.37
C PHE A 256 -12.76 -2.77 11.56
N PHE A 257 -13.10 -4.06 11.35
CA PHE A 257 -12.27 -5.01 10.59
C PHE A 257 -12.90 -5.45 9.25
N ASP A 258 -14.13 -5.05 8.94
CA ASP A 258 -14.74 -5.32 7.63
C ASP A 258 -14.58 -4.08 6.74
N ILE A 259 -13.44 -4.05 6.04
CA ILE A 259 -13.06 -2.97 5.14
C ILE A 259 -13.16 -3.40 3.68
N ASN A 260 -13.85 -4.52 3.41
CA ASN A 260 -14.08 -5.01 2.05
C ASN A 260 -15.05 -4.12 1.26
N GLY A 261 -15.76 -3.22 1.96
CA GLY A 261 -16.91 -2.50 1.47
C GLY A 261 -16.56 -1.58 0.30
N ARG A 262 -17.55 -1.41 -0.58
CA ARG A 262 -17.48 -0.47 -1.71
C ARG A 262 -17.57 0.99 -1.25
N ASP A 263 -18.30 1.24 -0.17
CA ASP A 263 -18.58 2.58 0.34
C ASP A 263 -17.35 3.19 1.01
N ASN A 264 -16.81 4.22 0.36
CA ASN A 264 -15.66 4.99 0.81
C ASN A 264 -16.09 6.47 0.96
N PRO A 265 -16.85 6.81 2.02
CA PRO A 265 -17.42 8.15 2.17
C PRO A 265 -16.30 9.19 2.24
N GLY A 266 -16.46 10.29 1.48
CA GLY A 266 -15.47 11.37 1.42
C GLY A 266 -14.28 11.13 0.49
N VAL A 267 -14.12 9.92 -0.09
CA VAL A 267 -13.00 9.60 -0.97
C VAL A 267 -13.45 9.36 -2.40
N LYS A 268 -12.86 10.14 -3.32
CA LYS A 268 -13.17 10.10 -4.76
C LYS A 268 -12.18 9.20 -5.49
N LEU A 269 -12.60 7.99 -5.83
CA LEU A 269 -11.77 7.01 -6.53
C LEU A 269 -12.00 6.98 -8.04
N GLU A 270 -13.12 7.52 -8.52
CA GLU A 270 -13.48 7.50 -9.94
C GLU A 270 -12.47 8.28 -10.80
N LEU A 271 -11.98 7.69 -11.88
CA LEU A 271 -10.98 8.30 -12.77
C LEU A 271 -11.61 8.62 -14.12
N ARG A 272 -12.20 9.81 -14.23
CA ARG A 272 -12.78 10.31 -15.50
C ARG A 272 -11.70 10.56 -16.56
N PRO A 273 -12.03 10.57 -17.87
CA PRO A 273 -11.02 10.62 -18.95
C PRO A 273 -10.06 11.81 -18.88
N SER A 274 -10.48 12.91 -18.26
CA SER A 274 -9.68 14.14 -18.12
C SER A 274 -8.99 14.28 -16.76
N VAL A 275 -8.98 13.25 -15.92
CA VAL A 275 -8.36 13.30 -14.59
C VAL A 275 -6.83 13.41 -14.67
N ALA A 276 -6.23 12.78 -15.69
CA ALA A 276 -4.80 12.83 -15.98
C ALA A 276 -4.57 12.63 -17.50
N LYS A 277 -3.42 13.08 -18.03
CA LYS A 277 -3.06 12.83 -19.44
C LYS A 277 -2.82 11.34 -19.72
N LYS A 278 -2.21 10.63 -18.75
CA LYS A 278 -1.95 9.18 -18.79
C LYS A 278 -2.18 8.59 -17.40
N VAL A 279 -2.84 7.43 -17.35
CA VAL A 279 -3.02 6.63 -16.13
C VAL A 279 -2.54 5.22 -16.42
N PHE A 280 -1.86 4.60 -15.47
CA PHE A 280 -1.48 3.18 -15.55
C PHE A 280 -1.54 2.54 -14.17
N GLN A 281 -2.19 1.39 -14.07
CA GLN A 281 -2.24 0.60 -12.83
C GLN A 281 -1.63 -0.78 -13.04
N ILE A 282 -0.85 -1.23 -12.05
CA ILE A 282 -0.46 -2.64 -11.92
C ILE A 282 -1.30 -3.25 -10.79
N SER A 283 -1.99 -4.36 -11.05
CA SER A 283 -2.78 -5.09 -10.05
C SER A 283 -2.17 -6.45 -9.73
N ALA A 284 -2.34 -6.90 -8.48
CA ALA A 284 -1.86 -8.18 -7.99
C ALA A 284 -2.84 -9.30 -8.38
N LEU A 285 -2.39 -10.24 -9.24
CA LEU A 285 -3.18 -11.40 -9.64
C LEU A 285 -3.29 -12.45 -8.53
N ASN A 286 -2.33 -12.49 -7.61
CA ASN A 286 -2.26 -13.49 -6.54
C ASN A 286 -2.48 -12.92 -5.14
N GLU A 287 -3.23 -11.81 -5.05
CA GLU A 287 -3.74 -11.27 -3.79
C GLU A 287 -5.16 -11.77 -3.55
N TYR A 288 -5.41 -12.46 -2.43
CA TYR A 288 -6.70 -13.09 -2.16
C TYR A 288 -7.30 -12.71 -0.81
N ARG A 289 -6.68 -11.81 -0.04
CA ARG A 289 -7.18 -11.44 1.28
C ARG A 289 -8.50 -10.70 1.13
N TYR A 290 -9.40 -10.99 2.06
CA TYR A 290 -10.71 -10.35 2.17
C TYR A 290 -10.60 -8.81 2.28
N ASN A 291 -9.67 -8.35 3.12
CA ASN A 291 -9.47 -6.93 3.41
C ASN A 291 -8.73 -6.15 2.31
N PHE A 292 -8.17 -6.84 1.30
CA PHE A 292 -7.39 -6.22 0.24
C PHE A 292 -8.17 -6.23 -1.07
N SER A 293 -9.42 -5.78 -1.05
CA SER A 293 -10.27 -5.73 -2.23
C SER A 293 -9.74 -4.71 -3.26
N LEU A 294 -9.59 -5.13 -4.51
CA LEU A 294 -9.04 -4.30 -5.59
C LEU A 294 -10.07 -3.26 -6.03
N ASN A 295 -9.65 -2.01 -6.13
CA ASN A 295 -10.39 -0.98 -6.86
C ASN A 295 -9.79 -0.88 -8.27
N SER A 296 -10.39 -1.58 -9.23
CA SER A 296 -9.87 -1.69 -10.59
C SER A 296 -10.23 -0.46 -11.42
N ILE A 297 -9.33 -0.10 -12.33
CA ILE A 297 -9.54 0.92 -13.36
C ILE A 297 -9.69 0.30 -14.76
N LYS A 298 -9.64 -1.04 -14.84
CA LYS A 298 -9.74 -1.81 -16.08
C LYS A 298 -11.03 -1.45 -16.85
N GLY A 299 -10.88 -1.36 -18.17
CA GLY A 299 -11.95 -0.94 -19.08
C GLY A 299 -11.99 0.59 -19.32
N MET A 300 -11.59 1.39 -18.33
CA MET A 300 -11.53 2.84 -18.46
C MET A 300 -10.10 3.33 -18.73
N TRP A 301 -9.12 2.75 -18.04
CA TRP A 301 -7.71 3.09 -18.14
C TRP A 301 -6.86 1.83 -18.28
N PRO A 302 -5.63 1.95 -18.81
CA PRO A 302 -4.66 0.86 -18.86
C PRO A 302 -4.39 0.25 -17.47
N GLU A 303 -4.76 -1.01 -17.28
CA GLU A 303 -4.47 -1.80 -16.07
C GLU A 303 -3.84 -3.14 -16.45
N LEU A 304 -2.66 -3.43 -15.90
CA LEU A 304 -1.95 -4.70 -16.08
C LEU A 304 -2.02 -5.52 -14.79
N GLY A 305 -2.63 -6.70 -14.86
CA GLY A 305 -2.48 -7.70 -13.80
C GLY A 305 -1.13 -8.40 -13.94
N LEU A 306 -0.31 -8.37 -12.89
CA LEU A 306 0.93 -9.15 -12.80
C LEU A 306 0.80 -10.24 -11.73
N PRO A 307 1.47 -11.39 -11.91
CA PRO A 307 1.57 -12.41 -10.86
C PRO A 307 2.16 -11.83 -9.57
N GLY A 308 1.86 -12.44 -8.44
CA GLY A 308 2.30 -11.98 -7.11
C GLY A 308 1.18 -11.41 -6.26
N ALA A 309 1.42 -11.38 -4.95
CA ALA A 309 0.55 -10.77 -3.95
C ALA A 309 0.70 -9.24 -3.90
N HIS A 310 -0.06 -8.58 -3.02
CA HIS A 310 -0.11 -7.12 -2.93
C HIS A 310 1.27 -6.44 -2.85
N SER A 311 2.13 -6.91 -1.94
CA SER A 311 3.47 -6.34 -1.73
C SER A 311 4.53 -6.93 -2.66
N ASP A 312 4.21 -7.99 -3.42
CA ASP A 312 5.04 -8.40 -4.58
C ASP A 312 4.88 -7.41 -5.73
N ILE A 313 3.74 -6.71 -5.81
CA ILE A 313 3.50 -5.65 -6.78
C ILE A 313 3.98 -4.30 -6.28
N GLY A 314 3.61 -3.93 -5.05
CA GLY A 314 3.95 -2.62 -4.47
C GLY A 314 5.30 -2.55 -3.79
N GLY A 315 5.99 -3.67 -3.55
CA GLY A 315 7.14 -3.74 -2.65
C GLY A 315 6.73 -3.77 -1.17
N GLY A 316 7.72 -3.89 -0.29
CA GLY A 316 7.50 -3.95 1.16
C GLY A 316 7.77 -5.30 1.82
N TYR A 317 8.14 -6.33 1.05
CA TYR A 317 8.70 -7.58 1.58
C TYR A 317 10.20 -7.47 1.78
N ASN A 318 10.70 -8.05 2.88
CA ASN A 318 12.13 -8.05 3.21
C ASN A 318 12.94 -8.99 2.29
N PRO A 319 14.18 -8.62 1.93
CA PRO A 319 15.01 -9.48 1.10
C PRO A 319 15.47 -10.73 1.86
N VAL A 320 15.76 -11.80 1.11
CA VAL A 320 16.37 -13.01 1.65
C VAL A 320 17.73 -12.69 2.28
N GLY A 321 18.00 -13.26 3.45
CA GLY A 321 19.21 -12.97 4.23
C GLY A 321 19.12 -11.73 5.12
N SER A 322 18.02 -10.96 5.05
CA SER A 322 17.71 -9.95 6.07
C SER A 322 17.42 -10.63 7.43
N PRO A 323 17.72 -9.99 8.58
CA PRO A 323 17.22 -10.44 9.89
C PRO A 323 15.69 -10.56 9.95
N LEU A 324 15.00 -9.85 9.06
CA LEU A 324 13.55 -9.87 8.90
C LEU A 324 13.10 -10.65 7.65
N GLN A 325 13.88 -11.60 7.13
CA GLN A 325 13.53 -12.30 5.89
C GLN A 325 12.10 -12.87 5.95
N GLU A 326 11.43 -12.85 4.81
CA GLU A 326 10.09 -13.42 4.70
C GLU A 326 10.14 -14.95 4.72
N SER A 327 9.36 -15.54 5.63
CA SER A 327 9.18 -16.98 5.74
C SER A 327 7.70 -17.27 5.96
N ASP A 328 7.11 -18.04 5.05
CA ASP A 328 5.72 -18.47 5.14
C ASP A 328 5.60 -19.64 6.10
N ASN A 329 5.08 -19.40 7.29
CA ASN A 329 4.58 -20.46 8.18
C ASN A 329 3.10 -20.18 8.45
N LEU A 330 2.27 -20.62 7.50
CA LEU A 330 0.93 -20.08 7.32
C LEU A 330 -0.12 -21.19 7.39
N PHE A 331 -1.15 -20.98 8.19
CA PHE A 331 -2.36 -21.78 8.08
C PHE A 331 -3.14 -21.38 6.83
N LEU A 332 -3.33 -22.32 5.89
CA LEU A 332 -4.15 -22.10 4.69
C LEU A 332 -5.63 -22.42 4.93
N THR A 333 -5.97 -23.04 6.05
CA THR A 333 -7.34 -23.25 6.52
C THR A 333 -7.47 -22.76 7.95
N CYS A 334 -8.67 -22.30 8.33
CA CYS A 334 -8.96 -21.99 9.72
C CYS A 334 -8.73 -23.25 10.57
N PRO A 335 -7.91 -23.21 11.64
CA PRO A 335 -7.76 -24.35 12.53
C PRO A 335 -9.08 -24.71 13.20
N GLU A 336 -9.46 -25.98 13.11
CA GLU A 336 -10.64 -26.54 13.78
C GLU A 336 -10.23 -27.38 14.98
N PHE A 337 -11.01 -27.35 16.06
CA PHE A 337 -10.75 -28.10 17.29
C PHE A 337 -11.92 -29.01 17.65
N GLU A 338 -11.62 -30.13 18.30
CA GLU A 338 -12.61 -30.97 18.96
C GLU A 338 -12.04 -31.69 20.18
N ILE A 339 -12.90 -32.07 21.12
CA ILE A 339 -12.51 -32.83 22.31
C ILE A 339 -12.86 -34.29 22.09
N VAL A 340 -11.86 -35.17 22.22
CA VAL A 340 -11.99 -36.63 22.08
C VAL A 340 -11.42 -37.33 23.31
N SER A 341 -11.66 -38.63 23.41
CA SER A 341 -10.99 -39.47 24.40
C SER A 341 -9.49 -39.59 24.07
N ASP A 342 -8.64 -39.75 25.09
CA ASP A 342 -7.19 -39.71 24.93
C ASP A 342 -6.63 -40.88 24.11
N ASP A 343 -7.34 -42.01 24.08
CA ASP A 343 -7.07 -43.18 23.25
C ASP A 343 -7.34 -42.96 21.75
N THR A 344 -8.15 -41.96 21.39
CA THR A 344 -8.48 -41.65 20.00
C THR A 344 -7.23 -41.14 19.28
N LYS A 345 -6.83 -41.77 18.17
CA LYS A 345 -5.68 -41.28 17.39
C LYS A 345 -6.01 -39.95 16.71
N GLU A 346 -5.06 -39.02 16.70
CA GLU A 346 -5.27 -37.68 16.12
C GLU A 346 -5.70 -37.74 14.65
N VAL A 347 -5.16 -38.68 13.87
CA VAL A 347 -5.49 -38.87 12.45
C VAL A 347 -6.89 -39.45 12.19
N GLU A 348 -7.55 -39.99 13.21
CA GLU A 348 -8.91 -40.55 13.11
C GLU A 348 -10.00 -39.49 13.44
N THR A 349 -9.58 -38.31 13.92
CA THR A 349 -10.46 -37.20 14.30
C THR A 349 -11.21 -36.62 13.09
N ARG A 350 -12.38 -36.01 13.35
CA ARG A 350 -13.14 -35.29 12.31
C ARG A 350 -12.36 -34.06 11.85
N VAL A 351 -11.71 -33.34 12.76
CA VAL A 351 -10.93 -32.14 12.41
C VAL A 351 -9.75 -32.46 11.49
N TYR A 352 -9.04 -33.59 11.71
CA TYR A 352 -7.96 -34.01 10.81
C TYR A 352 -8.49 -34.39 9.42
N ARG A 353 -9.58 -35.16 9.34
CA ARG A 353 -10.22 -35.48 8.05
C ARG A 353 -10.69 -34.24 7.30
N ASN A 354 -11.20 -33.24 8.02
CA ASN A 354 -11.56 -31.94 7.44
C ASN A 354 -10.33 -31.22 6.87
N ALA A 355 -9.24 -31.16 7.62
CA ALA A 355 -7.99 -30.54 7.18
C ALA A 355 -7.39 -31.25 5.95
N GLU A 356 -7.34 -32.58 5.93
CA GLU A 356 -6.89 -33.37 4.77
C GLU A 356 -7.75 -33.11 3.52
N ASN A 357 -9.07 -33.15 3.66
CA ASN A 357 -9.98 -32.84 2.55
C ASN A 357 -9.80 -31.42 2.03
N ALA A 358 -9.57 -30.45 2.93
CA ALA A 358 -9.28 -29.07 2.54
C ALA A 358 -7.92 -28.93 1.87
N MET A 359 -6.90 -29.67 2.32
CA MET A 359 -5.57 -29.74 1.70
C MET A 359 -5.65 -30.22 0.25
N GLN A 360 -6.40 -31.29 -0.01
CA GLN A 360 -6.60 -31.79 -1.39
C GLN A 360 -7.29 -30.75 -2.28
N LYS A 361 -8.28 -30.02 -1.75
CA LYS A 361 -8.92 -28.92 -2.47
C LYS A 361 -7.94 -27.80 -2.79
N LEU A 362 -7.09 -27.40 -1.84
CA LEU A 362 -6.06 -26.37 -2.05
C LEU A 362 -5.04 -26.79 -3.10
N LEU A 363 -4.56 -28.04 -3.06
CA LEU A 363 -3.62 -28.61 -4.05
C LEU A 363 -4.22 -28.66 -5.46
N SER A 364 -5.52 -28.93 -5.57
CA SER A 364 -6.25 -28.93 -6.85
C SER A 364 -6.62 -27.53 -7.36
N ASN A 365 -6.42 -26.47 -6.55
CA ASN A 365 -6.85 -25.13 -6.90
C ASN A 365 -5.87 -24.49 -7.91
N PRO A 366 -6.30 -24.19 -9.16
CA PRO A 366 -5.42 -23.61 -10.17
C PRO A 366 -4.85 -22.25 -9.75
N THR A 367 -5.58 -21.50 -8.94
CA THR A 367 -5.19 -20.17 -8.42
C THR A 367 -3.97 -20.22 -7.51
N LEU A 368 -3.74 -21.35 -6.85
CA LEU A 368 -2.64 -21.54 -5.90
C LEU A 368 -1.51 -22.43 -6.46
N LYS A 369 -1.75 -23.09 -7.60
CA LYS A 369 -0.84 -24.06 -8.23
C LYS A 369 0.63 -23.64 -8.21
N TYR A 370 0.93 -22.44 -8.68
CA TYR A 370 2.32 -21.98 -8.84
C TYR A 370 2.94 -21.50 -7.52
N LEU A 371 2.13 -21.05 -6.57
CA LEU A 371 2.59 -20.65 -5.23
C LEU A 371 2.95 -21.88 -4.38
N LEU A 372 2.04 -22.86 -4.37
CA LEU A 372 2.13 -24.07 -3.56
C LEU A 372 3.26 -25.01 -3.99
N ALA A 373 3.73 -24.90 -5.24
CA ALA A 373 4.81 -25.70 -5.77
C ALA A 373 6.18 -25.48 -5.08
N HIS A 374 6.35 -24.37 -4.36
CA HIS A 374 7.62 -23.95 -3.76
C HIS A 374 7.69 -24.13 -2.24
N GLY A 375 6.66 -24.72 -1.63
CA GLY A 375 6.63 -24.93 -0.19
C GLY A 375 6.05 -26.29 0.17
N LYS A 376 6.13 -26.61 1.45
CA LYS A 376 5.61 -27.86 2.00
C LYS A 376 4.21 -27.63 2.53
N ILE A 377 3.24 -28.41 2.06
CA ILE A 377 1.86 -28.39 2.54
C ILE A 377 1.60 -29.65 3.36
N THR A 378 1.08 -29.49 4.56
CA THR A 378 0.74 -30.62 5.44
C THR A 378 -0.53 -30.34 6.23
N ALA A 379 -1.36 -31.36 6.45
CA ALA A 379 -2.34 -31.31 7.52
C ALA A 379 -1.61 -31.53 8.85
N ARG A 380 -1.53 -30.49 9.67
CA ARG A 380 -0.90 -30.54 10.99
C ARG A 380 -1.94 -30.71 12.07
N THR A 381 -1.59 -31.50 13.07
CA THR A 381 -2.39 -31.69 14.28
C THR A 381 -1.68 -31.10 15.49
N ARG A 382 -2.46 -30.74 16.50
CA ARG A 382 -1.99 -30.47 17.86
C ARG A 382 -2.97 -31.07 18.84
N SER A 383 -2.46 -31.80 19.83
CA SER A 383 -3.28 -32.27 20.95
C SER A 383 -2.84 -31.65 22.27
N VAL A 384 -3.81 -31.32 23.11
CA VAL A 384 -3.59 -30.83 24.47
C VAL A 384 -4.54 -31.56 25.42
N GLY A 385 -4.06 -32.00 26.57
CA GLY A 385 -4.89 -32.69 27.57
C GLY A 385 -6.00 -31.78 28.11
N VAL A 386 -7.23 -32.31 28.21
CA VAL A 386 -8.39 -31.56 28.72
C VAL A 386 -8.61 -31.91 30.19
N LEU A 387 -8.62 -30.88 31.04
CA LEU A 387 -8.95 -31.02 32.46
C LEU A 387 -10.47 -31.06 32.64
N ASN A 388 -11.04 -32.26 32.62
CA ASN A 388 -12.45 -32.50 32.92
C ASN A 388 -12.58 -33.40 34.16
N SER A 389 -12.85 -32.79 35.32
CA SER A 389 -12.90 -33.48 36.62
C SER A 389 -14.02 -34.53 36.70
N ASN A 390 -15.14 -34.29 36.03
CA ASN A 390 -16.26 -35.23 35.98
C ASN A 390 -15.89 -36.48 35.17
N GLN A 391 -15.30 -36.30 33.99
CA GLN A 391 -14.88 -37.43 33.13
C GLN A 391 -13.71 -38.19 33.73
N ARG A 392 -12.76 -37.52 34.39
CA ARG A 392 -11.67 -38.19 35.12
C ARG A 392 -12.20 -39.10 36.25
N ARG A 393 -13.25 -38.68 36.96
CA ARG A 393 -13.91 -39.53 37.98
C ARG A 393 -14.58 -40.77 37.38
N SER A 394 -14.98 -40.70 36.11
CA SER A 394 -15.51 -41.81 35.33
C SER A 394 -14.42 -42.62 34.60
N GLY A 395 -13.14 -42.35 34.85
CA GLY A 395 -12.01 -43.05 34.22
C GLY A 395 -11.71 -42.63 32.78
N ILE A 396 -12.36 -41.59 32.27
CA ILE A 396 -12.19 -41.11 30.88
C ILE A 396 -11.20 -39.93 30.89
N ILE A 397 -10.04 -40.14 30.26
CA ILE A 397 -9.08 -39.06 29.97
C ILE A 397 -9.44 -38.48 28.60
N GLN A 398 -9.42 -37.16 28.49
CA GLN A 398 -9.76 -36.45 27.26
C GLN A 398 -8.61 -35.58 26.78
N LYS A 399 -8.56 -35.35 25.47
CA LYS A 399 -7.68 -34.39 24.82
C LYS A 399 -8.45 -33.54 23.82
N GLN A 400 -8.04 -32.30 23.64
CA GLN A 400 -8.50 -31.42 22.57
C GLN A 400 -7.54 -31.59 21.42
N VAL A 401 -8.04 -32.03 20.27
CA VAL A 401 -7.27 -32.15 19.03
C VAL A 401 -7.67 -30.98 18.14
N GLY A 402 -6.67 -30.21 17.70
CA GLY A 402 -6.78 -29.22 16.64
C GLY A 402 -6.15 -29.71 15.36
N ALA A 403 -6.71 -29.36 14.21
CA ALA A 403 -6.10 -29.65 12.91
C ALA A 403 -6.31 -28.51 11.91
N ALA A 404 -5.29 -28.28 11.07
CA ALA A 404 -5.32 -27.27 10.01
C ALA A 404 -4.32 -27.63 8.90
N VAL A 405 -4.50 -27.04 7.72
CA VAL A 405 -3.51 -27.10 6.64
C VAL A 405 -2.44 -26.05 6.88
N LEU A 406 -1.19 -26.48 7.05
CA LEU A 406 -0.01 -25.63 7.18
C LEU A 406 0.77 -25.59 5.86
N PHE A 407 1.18 -24.39 5.46
CA PHE A 407 2.12 -24.13 4.39
C PHE A 407 3.42 -23.58 4.97
N GLU A 408 4.53 -24.27 4.69
CA GLU A 408 5.86 -23.95 5.18
C GLU A 408 6.77 -23.64 3.98
N ARG A 409 7.32 -22.42 3.92
CA ARG A 409 8.31 -22.00 2.93
C ARG A 409 9.25 -20.97 3.56
N ASN A 410 10.54 -21.25 3.53
CA ASN A 410 11.55 -20.36 4.11
C ASN A 410 12.23 -19.53 3.02
N ALA A 411 12.69 -18.33 3.39
CA ALA A 411 13.52 -17.47 2.55
C ALA A 411 12.83 -17.14 1.20
N VAL A 412 11.64 -16.57 1.26
CA VAL A 412 10.94 -16.13 0.05
C VAL A 412 11.61 -14.86 -0.48
N PRO A 413 12.12 -14.82 -1.73
CA PRO A 413 12.77 -13.63 -2.27
C PRO A 413 11.77 -12.55 -2.65
N ASN A 414 12.14 -11.28 -2.46
CA ASN A 414 11.30 -10.11 -2.73
C ASN A 414 11.55 -9.47 -4.11
N ASP A 415 12.39 -10.08 -4.95
CA ASP A 415 12.87 -9.47 -6.20
C ASP A 415 11.78 -9.23 -7.25
N TRP A 416 10.61 -9.87 -7.13
CA TRP A 416 9.50 -9.66 -8.06
C TRP A 416 8.95 -8.22 -8.02
N ALA A 417 9.01 -7.55 -6.87
CA ALA A 417 8.67 -6.13 -6.77
C ALA A 417 9.60 -5.24 -7.62
N LYS A 418 10.84 -5.69 -7.89
CA LYS A 418 11.77 -4.98 -8.78
C LYS A 418 11.36 -5.09 -10.24
N VAL A 419 10.60 -6.13 -10.62
CA VAL A 419 10.00 -6.27 -11.95
C VAL A 419 8.84 -5.28 -12.09
N SER A 420 7.90 -5.26 -11.14
CA SER A 420 6.77 -4.31 -11.18
C SER A 420 7.24 -2.84 -11.14
N LEU A 421 8.33 -2.53 -10.40
CA LEU A 421 8.98 -1.22 -10.43
C LEU A 421 9.40 -0.83 -11.85
N ARG A 422 10.06 -1.74 -12.59
CA ARG A 422 10.52 -1.48 -13.96
C ARG A 422 9.36 -1.29 -14.94
N VAL A 423 8.28 -2.04 -14.78
CA VAL A 423 7.05 -1.84 -15.58
C VAL A 423 6.46 -0.45 -15.34
N MET A 424 6.40 0.01 -14.09
CA MET A 424 5.90 1.35 -13.77
C MET A 424 6.85 2.45 -14.25
N LEU A 425 8.17 2.26 -14.12
CA LEU A 425 9.18 3.17 -14.68
C LEU A 425 9.00 3.33 -16.20
N ASP A 426 8.79 2.22 -16.92
CA ASP A 426 8.53 2.25 -18.36
C ASP A 426 7.23 3.00 -18.69
N ALA A 427 6.14 2.75 -17.96
CA ALA A 427 4.86 3.45 -18.12
C ALA A 427 4.96 4.96 -17.86
N ALA A 428 5.69 5.35 -16.83
CA ALA A 428 5.86 6.75 -16.47
C ALA A 428 6.80 7.47 -17.45
N LYS A 429 7.90 6.81 -17.90
CA LYS A 429 8.79 7.37 -18.94
C LYS A 429 8.06 7.60 -20.26
N ASP A 430 7.17 6.69 -20.66
CA ASP A 430 6.28 6.84 -21.81
C ASP A 430 5.33 8.05 -21.67
N ALA A 431 4.97 8.44 -20.44
CA ALA A 431 4.21 9.65 -20.14
C ALA A 431 5.06 10.93 -20.02
N GLY A 432 6.38 10.84 -20.20
CA GLY A 432 7.32 11.96 -20.13
C GLY A 432 7.93 12.22 -18.75
N VAL A 433 7.78 11.28 -17.81
CA VAL A 433 8.44 11.36 -16.49
C VAL A 433 9.93 11.04 -16.61
N ILE A 434 10.77 11.82 -15.93
CA ILE A 434 12.23 11.70 -16.05
C ILE A 434 12.80 11.08 -14.77
N PHE A 435 13.25 9.83 -14.89
CA PHE A 435 13.93 9.09 -13.82
C PHE A 435 15.43 8.98 -14.07
N ALA A 436 16.21 8.98 -13.00
CA ALA A 436 17.59 8.51 -12.99
C ALA A 436 17.65 7.03 -13.44
N PRO A 437 18.78 6.59 -14.04
CA PRO A 437 19.00 5.19 -14.31
C PRO A 437 19.03 4.38 -13.01
N LEU A 438 18.63 3.11 -13.11
CA LEU A 438 18.84 2.16 -12.01
C LEU A 438 20.35 1.89 -11.88
N ASP A 439 20.85 1.93 -10.66
CA ASP A 439 22.25 1.61 -10.36
C ASP A 439 22.47 0.09 -10.49
N PRO A 440 23.30 -0.38 -11.43
CA PRO A 440 23.55 -1.81 -11.61
C PRO A 440 24.21 -2.46 -10.40
N ASP A 441 24.90 -1.69 -9.56
CA ASP A 441 25.62 -2.18 -8.38
C ASP A 441 24.74 -2.16 -7.11
N ASN A 442 23.54 -1.57 -7.18
CA ASN A 442 22.62 -1.54 -6.05
C ASN A 442 21.78 -2.83 -5.97
N PRO A 443 22.03 -3.72 -4.99
CA PRO A 443 21.35 -5.01 -4.86
C PRO A 443 19.85 -4.87 -4.63
N ASP A 444 19.39 -3.74 -4.09
CA ASP A 444 17.96 -3.48 -3.84
C ASP A 444 17.20 -3.18 -5.13
N THR A 445 17.91 -2.86 -6.21
CA THR A 445 17.30 -2.57 -7.52
C THR A 445 17.70 -3.55 -8.62
N THR A 446 18.79 -4.29 -8.47
CA THR A 446 19.26 -5.30 -9.43
C THR A 446 18.42 -6.58 -9.39
N LEU A 447 18.17 -7.16 -10.57
CA LEU A 447 17.39 -8.39 -10.73
C LEU A 447 18.31 -9.63 -10.75
N PRO A 448 17.87 -10.75 -10.14
CA PRO A 448 18.44 -12.06 -10.43
C PRO A 448 18.39 -12.38 -11.92
N ALA A 449 19.39 -13.08 -12.45
CA ALA A 449 19.50 -13.39 -13.88
C ALA A 449 18.26 -14.11 -14.43
N GLU A 450 17.65 -15.00 -13.63
CA GLU A 450 16.43 -15.73 -14.00
C GLU A 450 15.19 -14.84 -14.15
N LEU A 451 15.18 -13.65 -13.53
CA LEU A 451 14.08 -12.69 -13.65
C LEU A 451 14.26 -11.71 -14.81
N ILE A 452 15.44 -11.61 -15.43
CA ILE A 452 15.68 -10.64 -16.51
C ILE A 452 14.72 -10.85 -17.69
N PRO A 453 14.59 -12.07 -18.28
CA PRO A 453 13.67 -12.28 -19.40
C PRO A 453 12.19 -12.07 -18.99
N LEU A 454 11.85 -12.43 -17.76
CA LEU A 454 10.50 -12.24 -17.21
C LEU A 454 10.18 -10.75 -17.02
N SER A 455 11.17 -9.96 -16.62
CA SER A 455 11.05 -8.51 -16.50
C SER A 455 10.82 -7.86 -17.86
N ASP A 456 11.60 -8.24 -18.87
CA ASP A 456 11.43 -7.73 -20.23
C ASP A 456 10.03 -8.06 -20.77
N LYS A 457 9.56 -9.28 -20.52
CA LYS A 457 8.20 -9.69 -20.87
C LYS A 457 7.14 -8.91 -20.10
N ALA A 458 7.30 -8.68 -18.80
CA ALA A 458 6.38 -7.86 -18.01
C ALA A 458 6.30 -6.41 -18.53
N ILE A 459 7.45 -5.83 -18.91
CA ILE A 459 7.50 -4.50 -19.54
C ILE A 459 6.76 -4.50 -20.88
N ALA A 460 6.97 -5.53 -21.71
CA ALA A 460 6.26 -5.69 -22.98
C ALA A 460 4.74 -5.84 -22.79
N GLN A 461 4.29 -6.59 -21.77
CA GLN A 461 2.88 -6.67 -21.39
C GLN A 461 2.34 -5.29 -20.98
N GLY A 462 3.08 -4.53 -20.17
CA GLY A 462 2.73 -3.16 -19.81
C GLY A 462 2.57 -2.25 -21.03
N LYS A 463 3.50 -2.32 -21.98
CA LYS A 463 3.41 -1.59 -23.26
C LYS A 463 2.17 -1.99 -24.06
N ALA A 464 1.92 -3.28 -24.22
CA ALA A 464 0.73 -3.78 -24.93
C ALA A 464 -0.56 -3.22 -24.31
N VAL A 465 -0.70 -3.31 -22.98
CA VAL A 465 -1.87 -2.77 -22.27
C VAL A 465 -2.03 -1.26 -22.46
N ARG A 466 -0.94 -0.48 -22.40
CA ARG A 466 -0.99 0.98 -22.65
C ARG A 466 -1.35 1.34 -24.08
N LEU A 467 -1.06 0.45 -25.04
CA LEU A 467 -1.45 0.58 -26.45
C LEU A 467 -2.87 0.03 -26.73
N GLY A 468 -3.60 -0.43 -25.71
CA GLY A 468 -4.93 -1.03 -25.87
C GLY A 468 -4.91 -2.44 -26.48
N GLN A 469 -3.75 -3.09 -26.48
CA GLN A 469 -3.55 -4.45 -26.99
C GLN A 469 -3.65 -5.48 -25.86
N SER A 470 -3.93 -6.73 -26.22
CA SER A 470 -3.88 -7.85 -25.29
C SER A 470 -2.41 -8.20 -24.97
N PRO A 471 -2.00 -8.20 -23.68
CA PRO A 471 -0.65 -8.60 -23.31
C PRO A 471 -0.44 -10.10 -23.55
N GLN A 472 0.77 -10.48 -23.98
CA GLN A 472 1.15 -11.89 -24.09
C GLN A 472 1.31 -12.49 -22.68
N GLU A 473 0.48 -13.47 -22.33
CA GLU A 473 0.50 -14.09 -21.01
C GLU A 473 1.83 -14.82 -20.70
N PHE A 474 2.13 -14.94 -19.42
CA PHE A 474 3.23 -15.81 -18.96
C PHE A 474 2.86 -17.28 -19.18
N THR A 475 3.81 -18.08 -19.67
CA THR A 475 3.63 -19.52 -19.84
C THR A 475 3.57 -20.22 -18.48
N SER A 476 3.11 -21.47 -18.43
CA SER A 476 3.09 -22.23 -17.18
C SER A 476 4.47 -22.43 -16.55
N GLU A 477 5.52 -22.55 -17.37
CA GLU A 477 6.91 -22.67 -16.91
C GLU A 477 7.41 -21.36 -16.31
N GLU A 478 7.12 -20.23 -16.97
CA GLU A 478 7.43 -18.90 -16.46
C GLU A 478 6.66 -18.61 -15.17
N LEU A 479 5.37 -18.94 -15.10
CA LEU A 479 4.56 -18.78 -13.88
C LEU A 479 5.06 -19.66 -12.73
N LEU A 480 5.56 -20.85 -13.02
CA LEU A 480 6.21 -21.69 -12.01
C LEU A 480 7.48 -21.02 -11.48
N LEU A 481 8.32 -20.45 -12.35
CA LEU A 481 9.50 -19.69 -11.93
C LEU A 481 9.11 -18.45 -11.11
N ILE A 482 8.13 -17.68 -11.57
CA ILE A 482 7.62 -16.51 -10.85
C ILE A 482 7.08 -16.90 -9.48
N GLY A 483 6.43 -18.07 -9.36
CA GLY A 483 5.93 -18.60 -8.09
C GLY A 483 6.95 -18.75 -6.97
N LYS A 484 8.24 -18.85 -7.31
CA LYS A 484 9.34 -18.83 -6.34
C LYS A 484 9.38 -17.51 -5.56
N TYR A 485 9.01 -16.41 -6.21
CA TYR A 485 9.05 -15.04 -5.70
C TYR A 485 7.69 -14.53 -5.21
N MET A 486 6.60 -15.25 -5.51
CA MET A 486 5.26 -14.87 -5.05
C MET A 486 5.09 -15.21 -3.58
N HIS A 487 4.73 -14.26 -2.73
CA HIS A 487 4.42 -14.48 -1.32
C HIS A 487 2.98 -14.96 -1.12
N CYS A 488 2.74 -15.77 -0.09
CA CYS A 488 1.39 -16.19 0.27
C CYS A 488 0.76 -15.18 1.25
N SER A 489 0.22 -14.07 0.72
CA SER A 489 -0.33 -13.03 1.60
C SER A 489 -1.59 -13.45 2.37
N SER A 490 -2.34 -14.43 1.87
CA SER A 490 -3.62 -14.85 2.46
C SER A 490 -3.47 -16.08 3.34
N HIS A 491 -3.87 -15.97 4.60
CA HIS A 491 -3.73 -17.03 5.59
C HIS A 491 -4.68 -16.86 6.79
N TRP A 492 -4.86 -17.94 7.53
CA TRP A 492 -5.64 -18.03 8.76
C TRP A 492 -4.77 -17.97 10.01
N ASN A 493 -3.54 -17.45 9.93
CA ASN A 493 -2.81 -17.10 11.14
C ASN A 493 -3.60 -16.03 11.90
N ILE A 494 -3.75 -16.27 13.20
CA ILE A 494 -4.52 -15.42 14.08
C ILE A 494 -3.61 -14.36 14.70
N GLU A 495 -4.15 -13.17 14.86
CA GLU A 495 -3.54 -12.08 15.63
C GLU A 495 -4.47 -11.66 16.75
N SER A 496 -3.92 -11.02 17.78
CA SER A 496 -4.69 -10.59 18.95
C SER A 496 -4.35 -9.16 19.37
N ASP A 497 -5.35 -8.40 19.78
CA ASP A 497 -5.19 -7.06 20.36
C ASP A 497 -5.97 -6.95 21.69
N ARG A 498 -5.32 -6.38 22.71
CA ARG A 498 -5.90 -6.16 24.05
C ARG A 498 -6.68 -4.87 24.17
N ASN A 499 -6.53 -3.96 23.20
CA ASN A 499 -7.22 -2.67 23.19
C ASN A 499 -8.67 -2.78 22.67
N LEU A 500 -9.06 -3.95 22.18
CA LEU A 500 -10.34 -4.20 21.55
C LEU A 500 -11.07 -5.34 22.26
N TRP A 501 -12.40 -5.24 22.28
CA TRP A 501 -13.30 -6.32 22.64
C TRP A 501 -14.29 -6.53 21.49
N VAL A 502 -14.56 -7.78 21.14
CA VAL A 502 -15.53 -8.13 20.09
C VAL A 502 -16.71 -8.82 20.76
N ASP A 503 -17.93 -8.32 20.54
CA ASP A 503 -19.14 -8.97 21.04
C ASP A 503 -19.30 -10.34 20.35
N PRO A 504 -19.35 -11.46 21.09
CA PRO A 504 -19.40 -12.79 20.47
C PRO A 504 -20.71 -13.09 19.72
N LYS A 505 -21.77 -12.31 19.92
CA LYS A 505 -23.09 -12.52 19.31
C LYS A 505 -23.33 -11.59 18.12
N SER A 506 -23.00 -10.31 18.25
CA SER A 506 -23.19 -9.32 17.18
C SER A 506 -21.97 -9.15 16.29
N GLY A 507 -20.77 -9.50 16.77
CA GLY A 507 -19.51 -9.22 16.09
C GLY A 507 -19.10 -7.74 16.14
N GLU A 508 -19.83 -6.91 16.88
CA GLU A 508 -19.49 -5.49 17.05
C GLU A 508 -18.18 -5.33 17.84
N ILE A 509 -17.36 -4.37 17.43
CA ILE A 509 -16.04 -4.13 17.99
C ILE A 509 -16.10 -2.89 18.89
N PHE A 510 -15.63 -3.04 20.12
CA PHE A 510 -15.61 -2.01 21.14
C PHE A 510 -14.17 -1.70 21.54
N ILE A 511 -13.80 -0.42 21.52
CA ILE A 511 -12.50 0.04 22.00
C ILE A 511 -12.53 0.14 23.53
N ASN A 512 -11.55 -0.48 24.19
CA ASN A 512 -11.35 -0.38 25.64
C ASN A 512 -10.86 1.04 26.01
N ARG A 513 -11.77 1.93 26.42
CA ARG A 513 -11.47 3.35 26.72
C ARG A 513 -10.80 3.59 28.09
N PHE A 514 -10.82 2.60 28.98
CA PHE A 514 -10.35 2.71 30.36
C PHE A 514 -9.49 1.50 30.72
N ALA A 515 -8.24 1.51 30.23
CA ALA A 515 -7.24 0.43 30.31
C ALA A 515 -7.61 -0.88 29.60
N ALA A 516 -6.58 -1.60 29.12
CA ALA A 516 -6.75 -2.94 28.55
C ALA A 516 -7.26 -3.89 29.62
N LYS A 517 -8.42 -4.52 29.38
CA LYS A 517 -8.90 -5.66 30.19
C LYS A 517 -8.03 -6.90 29.92
N GLU A 518 -8.14 -7.94 30.75
CA GLU A 518 -7.43 -9.21 30.52
C GLU A 518 -7.86 -9.92 29.22
N ASP A 519 -9.04 -9.58 28.69
CA ASP A 519 -9.58 -10.13 27.46
C ASP A 519 -8.80 -9.65 26.22
N LYS A 520 -8.45 -10.57 25.30
CA LYS A 520 -7.93 -10.22 23.97
C LYS A 520 -9.02 -10.39 22.92
N ALA A 521 -9.17 -9.43 22.02
CA ALA A 521 -9.83 -9.64 20.75
C ALA A 521 -8.90 -10.39 19.81
N PHE A 522 -9.48 -11.24 18.97
CA PHE A 522 -8.75 -11.95 17.93
C PHE A 522 -9.28 -11.61 16.55
N VAL A 523 -8.38 -11.64 15.58
CA VAL A 523 -8.70 -11.37 14.19
C VAL A 523 -7.84 -12.24 13.29
N PHE A 524 -8.38 -12.61 12.13
CA PHE A 524 -7.63 -13.18 11.02
C PHE A 524 -7.42 -12.08 9.98
N PRO A 525 -6.43 -11.19 10.15
CA PRO A 525 -6.33 -9.96 9.36
C PRO A 525 -6.09 -10.24 7.88
N ASN A 526 -5.46 -11.38 7.60
CA ASN A 526 -5.09 -11.86 6.28
C ASN A 526 -5.97 -13.01 5.80
N MET A 527 -7.17 -13.21 6.36
CA MET A 527 -8.04 -14.30 5.92
C MET A 527 -8.30 -14.22 4.40
N PRO A 528 -8.21 -15.34 3.68
CA PRO A 528 -8.56 -15.37 2.26
C PRO A 528 -10.05 -15.06 2.09
N ASN A 529 -10.38 -14.36 1.02
CA ASN A 529 -11.74 -14.21 0.57
C ASN A 529 -12.29 -15.57 0.12
N LYS A 530 -13.62 -15.66 0.01
CA LYS A 530 -14.29 -16.91 -0.35
C LYS A 530 -13.73 -17.48 -1.65
N ASN A 531 -13.44 -18.79 -1.65
CA ASN A 531 -12.85 -19.52 -2.77
C ASN A 531 -11.48 -19.01 -3.24
N TRP A 532 -10.75 -18.24 -2.42
CA TRP A 532 -9.47 -17.63 -2.80
C TRP A 532 -9.59 -16.72 -4.04
N MET A 533 -10.72 -16.01 -4.15
CA MET A 533 -10.95 -15.05 -5.22
C MET A 533 -11.06 -13.65 -4.64
N ARG A 534 -10.19 -12.75 -5.10
CA ARG A 534 -10.18 -11.36 -4.68
C ARG A 534 -11.49 -10.66 -5.08
N SER A 535 -12.06 -9.86 -4.19
CA SER A 535 -13.12 -8.93 -4.59
C SER A 535 -12.53 -7.83 -5.46
N ILE A 536 -13.21 -7.50 -6.55
CA ILE A 536 -12.81 -6.45 -7.49
C ILE A 536 -13.98 -5.48 -7.65
N TRP A 537 -13.73 -4.21 -7.37
CA TRP A 537 -14.66 -3.11 -7.52
C TRP A 537 -14.29 -2.31 -8.76
N TYR A 538 -15.17 -2.29 -9.76
CA TYR A 538 -14.99 -1.48 -10.97
C TYR A 538 -15.67 -0.11 -10.80
N MET A 539 -15.18 0.87 -11.56
CA MET A 539 -15.68 2.24 -11.58
C MET A 539 -17.13 2.37 -12.10
N ASP A 540 -17.52 1.55 -13.08
CA ASP A 540 -18.83 1.58 -13.74
C ASP A 540 -19.95 0.86 -12.99
N ASP A 541 -19.60 0.05 -11.99
CA ASP A 541 -20.55 -0.74 -11.21
C ASP A 541 -21.61 0.13 -10.49
N GLN A 542 -21.30 1.38 -10.10
CA GLN A 542 -22.29 2.28 -9.47
C GLN A 542 -23.40 2.67 -10.46
N GLN A 543 -23.04 2.92 -11.73
CA GLN A 543 -24.00 3.15 -12.80
C GLN A 543 -24.82 1.88 -13.10
N ARG A 544 -24.18 0.70 -13.10
CA ARG A 544 -24.89 -0.57 -13.25
C ARG A 544 -25.88 -0.85 -12.12
N ILE A 545 -25.48 -0.63 -10.87
CA ILE A 545 -26.34 -0.81 -9.68
C ILE A 545 -27.49 0.19 -9.70
N ASN A 546 -27.24 1.46 -10.01
CA ASN A 546 -28.30 2.47 -10.13
C ASN A 546 -29.27 2.13 -11.27
N ASN A 547 -28.76 1.67 -12.43
CA ASN A 547 -29.61 1.23 -13.54
C ASN A 547 -30.41 -0.04 -13.21
N LEU A 548 -29.89 -0.94 -12.38
CA LEU A 548 -30.59 -2.12 -11.89
C LEU A 548 -31.64 -1.79 -10.83
N ALA A 549 -31.38 -0.78 -9.97
CA ALA A 549 -32.34 -0.28 -8.99
C ALA A 549 -33.52 0.42 -9.69
N VAL A 550 -33.24 1.26 -10.70
CA VAL A 550 -34.27 1.93 -11.52
C VAL A 550 -35.13 0.91 -12.29
N LYS A 551 -34.53 -0.19 -12.78
CA LYS A 551 -35.26 -1.31 -13.40
C LYS A 551 -36.05 -2.20 -12.43
N LYS A 552 -35.82 -2.12 -11.12
CA LYS A 552 -36.61 -2.82 -10.10
C LYS A 552 -37.73 -1.94 -9.53
N SER A 553 -37.64 -0.64 -9.72
CA SER A 553 -38.66 0.35 -9.33
C SER A 553 -39.60 0.75 -10.48
N ALA A 554 -39.38 0.23 -11.68
CA ALA A 554 -40.24 0.32 -12.86
C ALA A 554 -40.77 -1.07 -13.18
#